data_AF-A0A8T6GBN0-F1
#
_entry.id   AF-A0A8T6GBN0-F1
#
_cell.length_a   1.000
_cell.length_b   1.000
_cell.length_c   1.000
_cell.angle_alpha   90.00
_cell.angle_beta   90.00
_cell.angle_gamma   90.00
#
_symmetry.space_group_name_H-M   'P 1'
#
loop_
_entity.id
_entity.type
_entity.pdbx_description
1 polymer ?
#
loop_
_entity_poly.entity_id
_entity_poly.type
_entity_poly.pdbx_seq_one_letter_code
_entity_poly.pdbx_strand_id
1 'polypeptide(L)'
;MVLDYTFALSDIQEEEEIEITTEINQIESADRYGKFAIEPLEPGFGMTLGNPLRRVLYGSLTGTAITWIKIEDVLHEYATIPHMKEEVSEFLLNVKGIRLRSETDRPGKLRLEVAGEGEVCAADIMASSNFEVVNPELHLATLDSPEAKLAVEFNVEQGVGYKEATSGSDQVIGTLPVDAVFTPIRKVNYRVEPTRVGQRTDYERLVIEVWTDGTVEPLDALRQSGEVLMNKFFLFAKVQMDSSEAGSPVLIPSISPEKYNVTVETLQLSSRTLNCLKRAGIDKVGEVLEKSKEELIAIRNFGEKSYAELFDQLRAMDLLPENLDPQNIEEDEEQAVAAVEE
;
A
#
# COMPACT_ATOMS: atom_id res chain seq x y z
N MET A 1 -26.48 -56.78 -41.18
CA MET A 1 -26.50 -56.39 -39.76
C MET A 1 -25.36 -55.40 -39.58
N VAL A 2 -25.63 -54.14 -39.92
CA VAL A 2 -24.65 -53.04 -39.82
C VAL A 2 -24.86 -52.48 -38.42
N LEU A 3 -23.83 -52.53 -37.57
CA LEU A 3 -23.92 -51.96 -36.23
C LEU A 3 -23.99 -50.44 -36.34
N ASP A 4 -25.12 -49.87 -35.92
CA ASP A 4 -25.28 -48.44 -35.70
C ASP A 4 -24.39 -48.01 -34.52
N TYR A 5 -23.29 -47.32 -34.84
CA TYR A 5 -22.38 -46.66 -33.89
C TYR A 5 -22.84 -45.24 -33.53
N THR A 6 -24.14 -44.95 -33.60
CA THR A 6 -24.72 -43.64 -33.29
C THR A 6 -25.11 -43.47 -31.81
N PHE A 7 -24.92 -44.51 -30.98
CA PHE A 7 -25.33 -44.49 -29.57
C PHE A 7 -24.27 -43.95 -28.59
N ALA A 8 -23.08 -43.54 -29.05
CA ALA A 8 -21.96 -43.19 -28.16
C ALA A 8 -21.54 -41.71 -28.19
N LEU A 9 -22.41 -40.81 -28.67
CA LEU A 9 -22.12 -39.37 -28.75
C LEU A 9 -23.19 -38.46 -28.11
N SER A 10 -24.20 -39.03 -27.43
CA SER A 10 -25.29 -38.25 -26.82
C SER A 10 -25.12 -37.93 -25.34
N ASP A 11 -24.08 -38.48 -24.68
CA ASP A 11 -23.82 -38.23 -23.25
C ASP A 11 -22.49 -37.49 -23.04
N ILE A 12 -22.23 -36.47 -23.86
CA ILE A 12 -21.34 -35.40 -23.41
C ILE A 12 -22.18 -34.59 -22.44
N GLN A 13 -22.14 -34.97 -21.15
CA GLN A 13 -22.59 -34.09 -20.09
C GLN A 13 -21.87 -32.76 -20.31
N GLU A 14 -22.63 -31.68 -20.53
CA GLU A 14 -22.11 -30.33 -20.39
C GLU A 14 -21.43 -30.29 -19.03
N GLU A 15 -20.09 -30.25 -19.02
CA GLU A 15 -19.34 -29.99 -17.81
C GLU A 15 -19.84 -28.63 -17.33
N GLU A 16 -20.64 -28.61 -16.25
CA GLU A 16 -20.98 -27.38 -15.55
C GLU A 16 -19.64 -26.73 -15.21
N GLU A 17 -19.32 -25.66 -15.94
CA GLU A 17 -18.12 -24.86 -15.73
C GLU A 17 -18.33 -24.16 -14.38
N ILE A 18 -17.89 -24.82 -13.31
CA ILE A 18 -17.94 -24.26 -11.97
C ILE A 18 -17.08 -22.99 -12.03
N GLU A 19 -17.68 -21.82 -11.87
CA GLU A 19 -16.94 -20.57 -11.71
C GLU A 19 -16.15 -20.65 -10.39
N ILE A 20 -14.88 -21.03 -10.49
CA ILE A 20 -13.99 -21.17 -9.34
C ILE A 20 -13.50 -19.77 -8.97
N THR A 21 -14.09 -19.21 -7.91
CA THR A 21 -13.62 -17.96 -7.31
C THR A 21 -12.69 -18.29 -6.16
N THR A 22 -11.47 -17.74 -6.17
CA THR A 22 -10.55 -17.83 -5.03
C THR A 22 -11.04 -16.95 -3.89
N GLU A 23 -11.16 -17.52 -2.69
CA GLU A 23 -11.59 -16.81 -1.49
C GLU A 23 -10.46 -16.72 -0.48
N ILE A 24 -10.46 -15.64 0.31
CA ILE A 24 -9.56 -15.46 1.45
C ILE A 24 -10.37 -15.66 2.73
N ASN A 25 -10.16 -16.81 3.37
CA ASN A 25 -10.84 -17.20 4.59
C ASN A 25 -9.96 -16.93 5.81
N GLN A 26 -10.47 -16.19 6.78
CA GLN A 26 -9.82 -16.00 8.08
C GLN A 26 -10.13 -17.21 8.97
N ILE A 27 -9.12 -18.05 9.22
CA ILE A 27 -9.25 -19.26 10.05
C ILE A 27 -9.21 -18.89 11.52
N GLU A 28 -8.25 -18.05 11.90
CA GLU A 28 -8.01 -17.65 13.28
C GLU A 28 -7.60 -16.18 13.31
N SER A 29 -8.11 -15.45 14.29
CA SER A 29 -7.75 -14.06 14.53
C SER A 29 -7.66 -13.78 16.01
N ALA A 30 -6.55 -13.20 16.41
CA ALA A 30 -6.30 -12.59 17.70
C ALA A 30 -5.59 -11.25 17.46
N ASP A 31 -5.53 -10.40 18.49
CA ASP A 31 -5.03 -9.02 18.35
C ASP A 31 -3.65 -8.90 17.69
N ARG A 32 -2.75 -9.86 17.97
CA ARG A 32 -1.37 -9.88 17.45
C ARG A 32 -1.07 -11.09 16.55
N TYR A 33 -2.08 -11.87 16.19
CA TYR A 33 -1.92 -13.08 15.37
C TYR A 33 -3.09 -13.29 14.41
N GLY A 34 -2.81 -13.55 13.14
CA GLY A 34 -3.82 -13.89 12.14
C GLY A 34 -3.40 -15.09 11.32
N LYS A 35 -4.37 -15.98 11.07
CA LYS A 35 -4.21 -17.14 10.18
C LYS A 35 -5.24 -17.07 9.05
N PHE A 36 -4.74 -17.06 7.83
CA PHE A 36 -5.53 -16.88 6.61
C PHE A 36 -5.33 -18.08 5.69
N ALA A 37 -6.41 -18.57 5.08
CA ALA A 37 -6.37 -19.55 4.01
C ALA A 37 -6.86 -18.93 2.71
N ILE A 38 -6.06 -19.08 1.66
CA ILE A 38 -6.39 -18.65 0.31
C ILE A 38 -6.58 -19.92 -0.51
N GLU A 39 -7.83 -20.18 -0.92
CA GLU A 39 -8.19 -21.34 -1.71
C GLU A 39 -9.47 -21.08 -2.53
N PRO A 40 -9.65 -21.79 -3.65
CA PRO A 40 -8.67 -22.66 -4.31
C PRO A 40 -7.72 -21.87 -5.22
N LEU A 41 -6.46 -22.33 -5.29
CA LEU A 41 -5.41 -21.79 -6.15
C LEU A 41 -4.98 -22.83 -7.18
N GLU A 42 -4.59 -22.38 -8.37
CA GLU A 42 -3.97 -23.26 -9.37
C GLU A 42 -2.65 -23.87 -8.86
N PRO A 43 -2.27 -25.06 -9.35
CA PRO A 43 -1.00 -25.69 -8.98
C PRO A 43 0.20 -24.75 -9.17
N GLY A 44 1.07 -24.64 -8.16
CA GLY A 44 2.24 -23.78 -8.15
C GLY A 44 1.99 -22.32 -7.74
N PHE A 45 0.73 -21.86 -7.70
CA PHE A 45 0.42 -20.49 -7.27
C PHE A 45 0.54 -20.30 -5.76
N GLY A 46 0.43 -21.36 -4.95
CA GLY A 46 0.63 -21.26 -3.50
C GLY A 46 2.03 -20.73 -3.13
N MET A 47 3.07 -21.23 -3.80
CA MET A 47 4.44 -20.72 -3.61
C MET A 47 4.66 -19.35 -4.26
N THR A 48 4.07 -19.15 -5.45
CA THR A 48 4.17 -17.90 -6.22
C THR A 48 3.55 -16.72 -5.49
N LEU A 49 2.48 -16.92 -4.73
CA LEU A 49 1.87 -15.89 -3.88
C LEU A 49 2.47 -15.85 -2.48
N GLY A 50 2.69 -17.00 -1.85
CA GLY A 50 3.12 -17.09 -0.45
C GLY A 50 4.51 -16.49 -0.20
N ASN A 51 5.48 -16.78 -1.07
CA ASN A 51 6.85 -16.29 -0.86
C ASN A 51 6.98 -14.76 -1.05
N PRO A 52 6.43 -14.13 -2.11
CA PRO A 52 6.42 -12.68 -2.24
C PRO A 52 5.65 -11.98 -1.12
N LEU A 53 4.47 -12.47 -0.73
CA LEU A 53 3.71 -11.91 0.39
C LEU A 53 4.53 -11.91 1.67
N ARG A 54 5.18 -13.04 1.99
CA ARG A 54 6.09 -13.12 3.15
C ARG A 54 7.21 -12.09 3.09
N ARG A 55 7.82 -11.86 1.92
CA ARG A 55 8.90 -10.86 1.77
C ARG A 55 8.40 -9.44 1.99
N VAL A 56 7.25 -9.10 1.43
CA VAL A 56 6.66 -7.75 1.55
C VAL A 56 6.21 -7.48 2.98
N LEU A 57 5.57 -8.45 3.63
CA LEU A 57 5.19 -8.34 5.04
C LEU A 57 6.39 -8.00 5.94
N TYR A 58 7.55 -8.61 5.72
CA TYR A 58 8.74 -8.31 6.53
C TYR A 58 9.38 -6.95 6.21
N GLY A 59 9.42 -6.57 4.95
CA GLY A 59 10.35 -5.54 4.47
C GLY A 59 9.74 -4.28 3.91
N SER A 60 8.43 -4.24 3.61
CA SER A 60 7.83 -3.17 2.82
C SER A 60 6.59 -2.54 3.44
N LEU A 61 6.18 -2.99 4.62
CA LEU A 61 5.13 -2.32 5.37
C LEU A 61 5.67 -1.04 6.00
N THR A 62 4.83 -0.01 6.00
CA THR A 62 5.08 1.24 6.69
C THR A 62 4.85 1.04 8.19
N GLY A 63 5.67 1.69 8.99
CA GLY A 63 5.46 1.77 10.41
C GLY A 63 6.12 2.99 11.01
N THR A 64 5.89 3.18 12.30
CA THR A 64 6.28 4.39 13.02
C THR A 64 7.29 4.01 14.09
N ALA A 65 8.42 4.71 14.12
CA ALA A 65 9.48 4.44 15.09
C ALA A 65 10.17 5.73 15.55
N ILE A 66 10.85 5.63 16.69
CA ILE A 66 11.67 6.72 17.24
C ILE A 66 13.03 6.71 16.52
N THR A 67 13.45 7.86 15.98
CA THR A 67 14.71 7.96 15.22
C THR A 67 15.84 8.60 16.02
N TRP A 68 15.50 9.48 16.95
CA TRP A 68 16.44 10.05 17.90
C TRP A 68 15.72 10.48 19.17
N ILE A 69 16.49 10.59 20.24
CA ILE A 69 16.03 11.16 21.50
C ILE A 69 16.95 12.28 21.96
N LYS A 70 16.41 13.20 22.74
CA LYS A 70 17.18 14.24 23.42
C LYS A 70 16.81 14.21 24.89
N ILE A 71 17.80 13.88 25.72
CA ILE A 71 17.65 13.83 27.17
C ILE A 71 18.26 15.11 27.74
N GLU A 72 17.60 15.72 28.73
CA GLU A 72 18.14 16.89 29.42
C GLU A 72 19.47 16.55 30.13
N ASP A 73 20.45 17.46 30.03
CA ASP A 73 21.79 17.35 30.62
C ASP A 73 22.65 16.14 30.17
N VAL A 74 22.23 15.40 29.13
CA VAL A 74 23.01 14.29 28.55
C VAL A 74 23.55 14.68 27.18
N LEU A 75 24.87 14.58 27.02
CA LEU A 75 25.54 14.92 25.76
C LEU A 75 25.86 13.70 24.88
N HIS A 76 25.97 12.51 25.48
CA HIS A 76 26.39 11.29 24.79
C HIS A 76 25.83 10.03 25.45
N GLU A 77 25.80 8.91 24.71
CA GLU A 77 25.21 7.62 25.10
C GLU A 77 25.89 6.88 26.26
N TYR A 78 27.15 7.22 26.55
CA TYR A 78 27.93 6.64 27.67
C TYR A 78 27.76 7.39 28.99
N ALA A 79 26.86 8.37 29.04
CA ALA A 79 26.62 9.13 30.26
C ALA A 79 25.74 8.32 31.23
N THR A 80 25.79 8.73 32.50
CA THR A 80 24.84 8.29 33.52
C THR A 80 23.93 9.45 33.88
N ILE A 81 22.67 9.16 34.14
CA ILE A 81 21.71 10.16 34.62
C ILE A 81 21.67 10.03 36.16
N PRO A 82 21.91 11.12 36.91
CA PRO A 82 21.82 11.08 38.36
C PRO A 82 20.47 10.55 38.81
N HIS A 83 20.47 9.62 39.76
CA HIS A 83 19.27 9.01 40.34
C HIS A 83 18.43 8.13 39.40
N MET A 84 19.02 7.71 38.27
CA MET A 84 18.48 6.66 37.42
C MET A 84 19.32 5.39 37.58
N LYS A 85 18.67 4.25 37.71
CA LYS A 85 19.35 2.96 37.92
C LYS A 85 20.05 2.46 36.64
N GLU A 86 19.40 2.63 35.50
CA GLU A 86 19.87 2.25 34.19
C GLU A 86 20.89 3.26 33.63
N GLU A 87 21.80 2.81 32.77
CA GLU A 87 22.67 3.70 32.00
C GLU A 87 21.94 4.25 30.76
N VAL A 88 22.43 5.35 30.17
CA VAL A 88 21.80 5.93 28.97
C VAL A 88 21.75 4.93 27.81
N SER A 89 22.76 4.07 27.65
CA SER A 89 22.79 3.02 26.63
C SER A 89 21.70 1.96 26.84
N GLU A 90 21.42 1.58 28.09
CA GLU A 90 20.34 0.65 28.43
C GLU A 90 18.96 1.32 28.21
N PHE A 91 18.83 2.59 28.59
CA PHE A 91 17.64 3.38 28.30
C PHE A 91 17.36 3.48 26.79
N LEU A 92 18.38 3.76 25.96
CA LEU A 92 18.26 3.78 24.50
C LEU A 92 17.76 2.44 23.94
N LEU A 93 18.22 1.32 24.51
CA LEU A 93 17.77 -0.01 24.12
C LEU A 93 16.29 -0.24 24.48
N ASN A 94 15.87 0.19 25.67
CA ASN A 94 14.47 0.11 26.09
C ASN A 94 13.56 0.98 25.21
N VAL A 95 14.01 2.18 24.84
CA VAL A 95 13.30 3.09 23.94
C VAL A 95 13.07 2.46 22.56
N LYS A 96 14.02 1.67 22.03
CA LYS A 96 13.84 0.89 20.79
C LYS A 96 12.72 -0.15 20.88
N GLY A 97 12.35 -0.54 22.10
CA GLY A 97 11.22 -1.43 22.40
C GLY A 97 9.84 -0.77 22.27
N ILE A 98 9.76 0.57 22.24
CA ILE A 98 8.48 1.30 22.15
C ILE A 98 7.82 0.99 20.80
N ARG A 99 6.51 0.79 20.80
CA ARG A 99 5.67 0.61 19.62
C ARG A 99 4.67 1.74 19.53
N LEU A 100 4.72 2.43 18.39
CA LEU A 100 3.93 3.62 18.13
C LEU A 100 3.05 3.37 16.92
N ARG A 101 1.76 3.71 17.06
CA ARG A 101 0.84 3.84 15.94
C ARG A 101 0.69 5.32 15.63
N SER A 102 0.71 5.67 14.34
CA SER A 102 0.48 7.04 13.89
C SER A 102 -0.66 7.07 12.89
N GLU A 103 -1.54 8.05 13.04
CA GLU A 103 -2.64 8.31 12.09
C GLU A 103 -2.19 9.21 10.92
N THR A 104 -1.01 9.84 11.03
CA THR A 104 -0.51 10.81 10.05
C THR A 104 0.88 10.46 9.54
N ASP A 105 1.13 10.71 8.25
CA ASP A 105 2.44 10.55 7.61
C ASP A 105 3.36 11.76 7.82
N ARG A 106 3.32 12.36 9.02
CA ARG A 106 4.16 13.51 9.37
C ARG A 106 5.05 13.16 10.54
N PRO A 107 6.31 13.62 10.53
CA PRO A 107 7.18 13.48 11.68
C PRO A 107 6.59 14.25 12.86
N GLY A 108 6.78 13.71 14.05
CA GLY A 108 6.24 14.28 15.27
C GLY A 108 7.22 14.17 16.43
N LYS A 109 6.89 14.89 17.51
CA LYS A 109 7.68 14.87 18.73
C LYS A 109 6.80 14.43 19.90
N LEU A 110 7.35 13.55 20.74
CA LEU A 110 6.75 13.12 22.00
C LEU A 110 7.64 13.59 23.15
N ARG A 111 7.07 13.72 24.34
CA ARG A 111 7.82 14.12 25.54
C ARG A 111 7.54 13.17 26.69
N LEU A 112 8.53 12.99 27.55
CA LEU A 112 8.42 12.27 28.81
C LEU A 112 8.97 13.21 29.88
N GLU A 113 8.17 13.53 30.88
CA GLU A 113 8.54 14.37 32.01
C GLU A 113 8.09 13.66 33.30
N VAL A 114 9.04 13.04 34.00
CA VAL A 114 8.77 12.30 35.23
C VAL A 114 9.67 12.82 36.34
N ALA A 115 9.13 12.93 37.56
CA ALA A 115 9.85 13.34 38.74
C ALA A 115 9.46 12.48 39.95
N GLY A 116 10.43 12.19 40.81
CA GLY A 116 10.25 11.35 41.99
C GLY A 116 10.75 9.92 41.81
N GLU A 117 10.70 9.15 42.89
CA GLU A 117 11.09 7.74 42.93
C GLU A 117 10.00 6.86 42.31
N GLY A 118 10.38 5.93 41.42
CA GLY A 118 9.43 5.03 40.78
C GLY A 118 9.93 4.39 39.48
N GLU A 119 9.12 3.47 38.97
CA GLU A 119 9.30 2.86 37.64
C GLU A 119 8.70 3.78 36.58
N VAL A 120 9.43 3.99 35.48
CA VAL A 120 9.01 4.80 34.33
C VAL A 120 8.68 3.87 33.18
N CYS A 121 7.43 3.94 32.73
CA CYS A 121 6.91 3.10 31.66
C CYS A 121 6.61 3.91 30.40
N ALA A 122 6.41 3.23 29.27
CA ALA A 122 6.00 3.88 28.03
C ALA A 122 4.64 4.58 28.13
N ALA A 123 3.79 4.18 29.10
CA ALA A 123 2.55 4.87 29.44
C ALA A 123 2.75 6.33 29.89
N ASP A 124 3.90 6.67 30.47
CA ASP A 124 4.20 8.01 30.98
C ASP A 124 4.58 8.99 29.86
N ILE A 125 4.75 8.50 28.63
CA ILE A 125 5.04 9.32 27.47
C ILE A 125 3.81 10.17 27.14
N MET A 126 4.00 11.48 27.14
CA MET A 126 3.03 12.47 26.68
C MET A 126 2.96 12.44 25.15
N ALA A 127 2.10 11.57 24.63
CA ALA A 127 1.83 11.48 23.21
C ALA A 127 0.85 12.59 22.76
N SER A 128 1.07 13.11 21.56
CA SER A 128 0.09 14.01 20.92
C SER A 128 -1.04 13.19 20.29
N SER A 129 -2.15 13.84 19.91
CA SER A 129 -3.34 13.16 19.36
C SER A 129 -3.08 12.29 18.13
N ASN A 130 -1.97 12.51 17.43
CA ASN A 130 -1.65 11.81 16.19
C ASN A 130 -0.86 10.51 16.43
N PHE A 131 -0.37 10.29 17.65
CA PHE A 131 0.45 9.14 18.01
C PHE A 131 -0.14 8.41 19.20
N GLU A 132 -0.05 7.08 19.16
CA GLU A 132 -0.53 6.21 20.22
C GLU A 132 0.55 5.20 20.58
N VAL A 133 0.79 5.04 21.88
CA VAL A 133 1.71 4.04 22.43
C VAL A 133 0.95 2.72 22.58
N VAL A 134 1.35 1.71 21.81
CA VAL A 134 0.66 0.42 21.71
C VAL A 134 1.03 -0.54 22.85
N ASN A 135 2.23 -0.37 23.43
CA ASN A 135 2.75 -1.16 24.54
C ASN A 135 3.04 -0.28 25.77
N PRO A 136 2.00 0.28 26.43
CA PRO A 136 2.16 1.17 27.58
C PRO A 136 2.89 0.52 28.77
N GLU A 137 2.85 -0.81 28.86
CA GLU A 137 3.48 -1.61 29.91
C GLU A 137 5.01 -1.72 29.81
N LEU A 138 5.61 -1.21 28.73
CA LEU A 138 7.04 -1.34 28.51
C LEU A 138 7.82 -0.51 29.54
N HIS A 139 8.67 -1.18 30.31
CA HIS A 139 9.66 -0.56 31.20
C HIS A 139 10.68 0.26 30.40
N LEU A 140 10.91 1.51 30.80
CA LEU A 140 11.92 2.38 30.21
C LEU A 140 13.10 2.61 31.16
N ALA A 141 12.82 2.99 32.41
CA ALA A 141 13.82 3.30 33.42
C ALA A 141 13.26 3.20 34.85
N THR A 142 14.14 3.14 35.84
CA THR A 142 13.82 3.16 37.26
C THR A 142 14.52 4.34 37.93
N LEU A 143 13.76 5.20 38.60
CA LEU A 143 14.26 6.34 39.36
C LEU A 143 14.37 5.96 40.85
N ASP A 144 15.56 6.16 41.45
CA ASP A 144 15.91 5.65 42.78
C ASP A 144 15.79 6.67 43.92
N SER A 145 15.41 7.92 43.59
CA SER A 145 15.38 9.03 44.54
C SER A 145 14.15 9.92 44.31
N PRO A 146 13.54 10.47 45.38
CA PRO A 146 12.47 11.46 45.25
C PRO A 146 12.91 12.77 44.57
N GLU A 147 14.22 13.02 44.48
CA GLU A 147 14.78 14.18 43.78
C GLU A 147 15.08 13.92 42.30
N ALA A 148 14.90 12.67 41.83
CA ALA A 148 15.14 12.29 40.45
C ALA A 148 14.20 13.03 39.50
N LYS A 149 14.73 13.44 38.34
CA LYS A 149 13.98 14.08 37.26
C LYS A 149 14.48 13.53 35.93
N LEU A 150 13.55 13.13 35.08
CA LEU A 150 13.83 12.64 33.74
C LEU A 150 12.96 13.42 32.76
N ALA A 151 13.62 14.19 31.88
CA ALA A 151 12.99 14.93 30.80
C ALA A 151 13.60 14.47 29.46
N VAL A 152 12.75 13.90 28.59
CA VAL A 152 13.17 13.34 27.30
C VAL A 152 12.25 13.82 26.20
N GLU A 153 12.82 14.29 25.10
CA GLU A 153 12.13 14.54 23.84
C GLU A 153 12.44 13.41 22.86
N PHE A 154 11.40 12.81 22.28
CA PHE A 154 11.51 11.76 21.28
C PHE A 154 11.10 12.32 19.93
N ASN A 155 11.85 12.00 18.89
CA ASN A 155 11.43 12.26 17.52
C ASN A 155 10.93 10.99 16.86
N VAL A 156 9.76 11.10 16.28
CA VAL A 156 9.01 10.01 15.70
C VAL A 156 8.86 10.26 14.22
N GLU A 157 9.23 9.27 13.42
CA GLU A 157 9.10 9.30 11.97
C GLU A 157 8.36 8.05 11.49
N GLN A 158 7.72 8.17 10.33
CA GLN A 158 7.28 7.02 9.56
C GLN A 158 8.38 6.59 8.60
N GLY A 159 8.45 5.28 8.38
CA GLY A 159 9.44 4.70 7.49
C GLY A 159 9.09 3.25 7.16
N VAL A 160 10.01 2.60 6.47
CA VAL A 160 9.88 1.22 6.02
C VAL A 160 11.14 0.45 6.42
N GLY A 161 10.96 -0.77 6.90
CA GLY A 161 12.07 -1.67 7.23
C GLY A 161 12.89 -1.19 8.44
N TYR A 162 14.20 -1.09 8.24
CA TYR A 162 15.16 -0.79 9.29
C TYR A 162 16.10 0.33 8.84
N LYS A 163 16.35 1.29 9.73
CA LYS A 163 17.28 2.39 9.51
C LYS A 163 18.25 2.47 10.69
N GLU A 164 19.53 2.31 10.39
CA GLU A 164 20.61 2.40 11.39
C GLU A 164 20.73 3.83 11.93
N ALA A 165 21.03 3.93 13.23
CA ALA A 165 21.39 5.17 13.88
C ALA A 165 22.62 5.77 13.19
N THR A 166 22.45 6.93 12.54
CA THR A 166 23.56 7.69 11.97
C THR A 166 23.62 9.05 12.62
N SER A 167 24.76 9.41 13.19
CA SER A 167 25.06 10.75 13.67
C SER A 167 25.26 11.66 12.45
N GLY A 168 24.18 12.33 12.02
CA GLY A 168 24.24 13.29 10.92
C GLY A 168 25.03 14.54 11.30
N SER A 169 25.68 15.19 10.33
CA SER A 169 26.41 16.45 10.53
C SER A 169 25.53 17.63 10.97
N ASP A 170 24.22 17.55 10.72
CA ASP A 170 23.24 18.60 11.05
C ASP A 170 22.51 18.39 12.39
N GLN A 171 22.88 17.37 13.17
CA GLN A 171 22.24 17.13 14.46
C GLN A 171 22.76 18.08 15.54
N VAL A 172 21.82 18.64 16.31
CA VAL A 172 22.13 19.50 17.45
C VAL A 172 22.84 18.66 18.52
N ILE A 173 23.87 19.23 19.15
CA ILE A 173 24.61 18.60 20.25
C ILE A 173 23.63 18.17 21.36
N GLY A 174 23.81 16.94 21.86
CA GLY A 174 22.91 16.31 22.85
C GLY A 174 21.75 15.50 22.24
N THR A 175 21.69 15.36 20.92
CA THR A 175 20.77 14.43 20.25
C THR A 175 21.43 13.05 20.18
N LEU A 176 20.75 12.03 20.70
CA LEU A 176 21.19 10.64 20.69
C LEU A 176 20.41 9.90 19.61
N PRO A 177 21.05 9.46 18.51
CA PRO A 177 20.36 8.71 17.47
C PRO A 177 20.00 7.31 17.96
N VAL A 178 18.86 6.80 17.52
CA VAL A 178 18.37 5.46 17.84
C VAL A 178 18.09 4.73 16.54
N ASP A 179 18.41 3.44 16.52
CA ASP A 179 18.06 2.58 15.39
C ASP A 179 16.54 2.48 15.24
N ALA A 180 16.02 2.90 14.10
CA ALA A 180 14.60 2.90 13.85
C ALA A 180 14.15 1.57 13.22
N VAL A 181 13.32 0.84 13.95
CA VAL A 181 12.68 -0.40 13.50
C VAL A 181 11.23 -0.08 13.11
N PHE A 182 11.00 0.15 11.82
CA PHE A 182 9.67 0.49 11.31
C PHE A 182 8.80 -0.73 11.00
N THR A 183 9.36 -1.94 11.00
CA THR A 183 8.59 -3.14 10.65
C THR A 183 7.60 -3.54 11.76
N PRO A 184 6.27 -3.57 11.50
CA PRO A 184 5.27 -3.96 12.48
C PRO A 184 5.13 -5.49 12.63
N ILE A 185 5.88 -6.25 11.81
CA ILE A 185 5.75 -7.71 11.72
C ILE A 185 6.88 -8.40 12.48
N ARG A 186 6.51 -9.26 13.42
CA ARG A 186 7.48 -10.07 14.18
C ARG A 186 7.80 -11.39 13.48
N LYS A 187 6.77 -12.05 12.94
CA LYS A 187 6.92 -13.35 12.30
C LYS A 187 5.89 -13.55 11.21
N VAL A 188 6.30 -14.20 10.13
CA VAL A 188 5.42 -14.70 9.08
C VAL A 188 5.81 -16.10 8.72
N ASN A 189 4.82 -16.98 8.65
CA ASN A 189 4.94 -18.34 8.18
C ASN A 189 3.91 -18.60 7.09
N TYR A 190 4.23 -19.46 6.12
CA TYR A 190 3.26 -19.92 5.15
C TYR A 190 3.43 -21.40 4.86
N ARG A 191 2.34 -22.06 4.49
CA ARG A 191 2.30 -23.46 4.09
C ARG A 191 1.39 -23.60 2.88
N VAL A 192 1.76 -24.49 1.97
CA VAL A 192 0.95 -24.85 0.80
C VAL A 192 0.45 -26.27 1.02
N GLU A 193 -0.86 -26.45 0.95
CA GLU A 193 -1.55 -27.72 1.15
C GLU A 193 -2.39 -28.05 -0.10
N PRO A 194 -2.53 -29.31 -0.50
CA PRO A 194 -3.44 -29.67 -1.60
C PRO A 194 -4.90 -29.50 -1.16
N THR A 195 -5.76 -29.01 -2.05
CA THR A 195 -7.21 -28.85 -1.83
C THR A 195 -8.01 -29.48 -2.96
N ARG A 196 -9.23 -29.95 -2.65
CA ARG A 196 -10.12 -30.59 -3.61
C ARG A 196 -11.30 -29.68 -3.92
N VAL A 197 -11.55 -29.44 -5.19
CA VAL A 197 -12.70 -28.66 -5.69
C VAL A 197 -13.50 -29.56 -6.62
N GLY A 198 -14.71 -29.94 -6.19
CA GLY A 198 -15.56 -30.89 -6.92
C GLY A 198 -14.85 -32.22 -7.17
N GLN A 199 -14.59 -32.53 -8.45
CA GLN A 199 -13.88 -33.74 -8.87
C GLN A 199 -12.36 -33.56 -9.03
N ARG A 200 -11.86 -32.33 -9.06
CA ARG A 200 -10.44 -32.01 -9.23
C ARG A 200 -9.72 -31.92 -7.89
N THR A 201 -8.53 -32.53 -7.79
CA THR A 201 -7.71 -32.60 -6.56
C THR A 201 -6.34 -31.94 -6.71
N ASP A 202 -6.10 -31.26 -7.84
CA ASP A 202 -4.84 -30.63 -8.18
C ASP A 202 -4.72 -29.17 -7.69
N TYR A 203 -5.80 -28.60 -7.14
CA TYR A 203 -5.77 -27.26 -6.56
C TYR A 203 -4.91 -27.20 -5.30
N GLU A 204 -4.42 -26.00 -5.01
CA GLU A 204 -3.64 -25.67 -3.82
C GLU A 204 -4.43 -24.76 -2.89
N ARG A 205 -4.09 -24.85 -1.60
CA ARG A 205 -4.50 -23.99 -0.51
C ARG A 205 -3.26 -23.37 0.09
N LEU A 206 -3.21 -22.05 0.12
CA LEU A 206 -2.14 -21.30 0.77
C LEU A 206 -2.58 -20.85 2.16
N VAL A 207 -1.94 -21.37 3.20
CA VAL A 207 -2.17 -20.97 4.59
C VAL A 207 -1.05 -20.02 5.02
N ILE A 208 -1.39 -18.79 5.40
CA ILE A 208 -0.46 -17.76 5.87
C ILE A 208 -0.76 -17.46 7.34
N GLU A 209 0.29 -17.43 8.15
CA GLU A 209 0.26 -17.10 9.57
C GLU A 209 1.11 -15.85 9.80
N VAL A 210 0.51 -14.80 10.37
CA VAL A 210 1.13 -13.49 10.59
C VAL A 210 1.09 -13.13 12.07
N TRP A 211 2.24 -12.77 12.64
CA TRP A 211 2.37 -12.25 14.00
C TRP A 211 2.82 -10.80 13.94
N THR A 212 2.01 -9.88 14.48
CA THR A 212 2.28 -8.45 14.52
C THR A 212 2.73 -8.02 15.92
N ASP A 213 3.25 -6.81 16.06
CA ASP A 213 3.57 -6.22 17.36
C ASP A 213 2.39 -5.44 17.99
N GLY A 214 1.23 -5.46 17.34
CA GLY A 214 0.01 -4.76 17.76
C GLY A 214 -0.18 -3.38 17.11
N THR A 215 0.82 -2.85 16.41
CA THR A 215 0.72 -1.54 15.74
C THR A 215 -0.20 -1.59 14.53
N VAL A 216 -0.25 -2.75 13.86
CA VAL A 216 -1.09 -3.03 12.71
C VAL A 216 -1.80 -4.36 12.95
N GLU A 217 -3.08 -4.43 12.60
CA GLU A 217 -3.83 -5.68 12.65
C GLU A 217 -3.32 -6.68 11.59
N PRO A 218 -3.28 -8.00 11.88
CA PRO A 218 -2.80 -8.99 10.92
C PRO A 218 -3.49 -8.96 9.55
N LEU A 219 -4.80 -8.67 9.52
CA LEU A 219 -5.59 -8.58 8.29
C LEU A 219 -5.20 -7.34 7.47
N ASP A 220 -5.06 -6.19 8.13
CA ASP A 220 -4.62 -4.96 7.47
C ASP A 220 -3.19 -5.08 6.94
N ALA A 221 -2.30 -5.74 7.67
CA ALA A 221 -0.95 -6.03 7.20
C ALA A 221 -0.96 -6.87 5.91
N LEU A 222 -1.84 -7.88 5.83
CA LEU A 222 -2.00 -8.71 4.63
C LEU A 222 -2.54 -7.87 3.46
N ARG A 223 -3.56 -7.04 3.69
CA ARG A 223 -4.11 -6.13 2.67
C ARG A 223 -3.05 -5.17 2.13
N GLN A 224 -2.34 -4.46 3.01
CA GLN A 224 -1.27 -3.53 2.62
C GLN A 224 -0.17 -4.27 1.83
N SER A 225 0.18 -5.50 2.23
CA SER A 225 1.18 -6.28 1.49
C SER A 225 0.71 -6.65 0.07
N GLY A 226 -0.58 -6.93 -0.10
CA GLY A 226 -1.19 -7.16 -1.41
C GLY A 226 -1.15 -5.92 -2.30
N GLU A 227 -1.50 -4.75 -1.75
CA GLU A 227 -1.43 -3.47 -2.47
C GLU A 227 0.01 -3.14 -2.91
N VAL A 228 1.00 -3.36 -2.03
CA VAL A 228 2.41 -3.17 -2.37
C VAL A 228 2.83 -4.10 -3.51
N LEU A 229 2.49 -5.40 -3.45
CA LEU A 229 2.78 -6.34 -4.53
C LEU A 229 2.11 -5.94 -5.84
N MET A 230 0.83 -5.57 -5.79
CA MET A 230 0.07 -5.13 -6.97
C MET A 230 0.76 -3.94 -7.64
N ASN A 231 1.15 -2.93 -6.87
CA ASN A 231 1.86 -1.75 -7.38
C ASN A 231 3.22 -2.12 -8.02
N LYS A 232 3.92 -3.13 -7.50
CA LYS A 232 5.18 -3.62 -8.11
C LYS A 232 4.92 -4.42 -9.38
N PHE A 233 3.90 -5.27 -9.40
CA PHE A 233 3.53 -6.05 -10.58
C PHE A 233 2.97 -5.19 -11.71
N PHE A 234 2.28 -4.11 -11.37
CA PHE A 234 1.76 -3.15 -12.33
C PHE A 234 2.87 -2.53 -13.21
N LEU A 235 4.09 -2.39 -12.68
CA LEU A 235 5.23 -1.95 -13.48
C LEU A 235 5.55 -2.94 -14.62
N PHE A 236 5.48 -4.25 -14.36
CA PHE A 236 5.72 -5.27 -15.38
C PHE A 236 4.59 -5.35 -16.40
N ALA A 237 3.34 -5.15 -15.98
CA ALA A 237 2.21 -5.06 -16.89
C ALA A 237 2.37 -3.89 -17.89
N LYS A 238 3.00 -2.80 -17.45
CA LYS A 238 3.30 -1.62 -18.29
C LYS A 238 4.50 -1.77 -19.22
N VAL A 239 5.31 -2.82 -19.09
CA VAL A 239 6.51 -3.03 -19.93
C VAL A 239 6.17 -3.41 -21.38
N GLN A 240 4.89 -3.61 -21.71
CA GLN A 240 4.45 -3.78 -23.10
C GLN A 240 4.00 -2.47 -23.74
N MET A 241 4.91 -1.80 -24.45
CA MET A 241 4.80 -1.43 -25.88
C MET A 241 5.91 -0.44 -26.30
N ASP A 242 7.14 -0.96 -26.48
CA ASP A 242 8.15 -0.40 -27.40
C ASP A 242 8.46 -1.38 -28.55
N SER A 243 7.62 -2.41 -28.73
CA SER A 243 7.66 -3.31 -29.88
C SER A 243 6.60 -2.88 -30.87
N SER A 244 7.03 -2.21 -31.93
CA SER A 244 6.25 -1.91 -33.13
C SER A 244 5.63 -3.19 -33.70
N GLU A 245 4.32 -3.39 -33.53
CA GLU A 245 3.45 -4.00 -34.55
C GLU A 245 2.05 -3.39 -34.43
N ALA A 246 1.57 -2.87 -35.56
CA ALA A 246 0.24 -2.31 -35.73
C ALA A 246 -0.83 -3.37 -35.42
N GLY A 247 -1.63 -3.13 -34.39
CA GLY A 247 -2.76 -3.98 -34.03
C GLY A 247 -3.35 -3.60 -32.69
N SER A 248 -4.07 -2.47 -32.64
CA SER A 248 -4.89 -1.96 -31.52
C SER A 248 -4.32 -2.16 -30.09
N PRO A 249 -3.63 -1.17 -29.52
CA PRO A 249 -3.40 -1.16 -28.08
C PRO A 249 -4.75 -0.99 -27.37
N VAL A 250 -5.13 -1.96 -26.53
CA VAL A 250 -6.04 -1.68 -25.43
C VAL A 250 -5.25 -0.82 -24.44
N LEU A 251 -5.33 0.49 -24.63
CA LEU A 251 -4.79 1.49 -23.73
C LEU A 251 -5.58 1.38 -22.42
N ILE A 252 -5.05 0.70 -21.41
CA ILE A 252 -5.53 0.88 -20.04
C ILE A 252 -4.95 2.22 -19.59
N PRO A 253 -5.77 3.29 -19.48
CA PRO A 253 -5.21 4.62 -19.32
C PRO A 253 -4.59 4.78 -17.93
N SER A 254 -3.43 5.44 -17.88
CA SER A 254 -2.62 5.69 -16.69
C SER A 254 -3.26 6.71 -15.73
N ILE A 255 -4.44 6.41 -15.20
CA ILE A 255 -5.21 7.35 -14.37
C ILE A 255 -5.18 6.87 -12.92
N SER A 256 -4.85 7.75 -11.97
CA SER A 256 -4.97 7.47 -10.54
C SER A 256 -6.43 7.10 -10.19
N PRO A 257 -6.69 6.14 -9.27
CA PRO A 257 -8.05 5.70 -8.92
C PRO A 257 -9.01 6.83 -8.51
N GLU A 258 -8.45 7.90 -7.94
CA GLU A 258 -9.19 9.11 -7.56
C GLU A 258 -9.67 9.91 -8.77
N LYS A 259 -8.84 10.05 -9.82
CA LYS A 259 -9.18 10.76 -11.06
C LYS A 259 -10.15 9.95 -11.93
N TYR A 260 -10.07 8.61 -11.88
CA TYR A 260 -10.93 7.70 -12.66
C TYR A 260 -12.41 7.75 -12.21
N ASN A 261 -12.64 7.86 -10.90
CA ASN A 261 -13.99 7.79 -10.31
C ASN A 261 -14.75 9.13 -10.27
N VAL A 262 -14.16 10.21 -10.81
CA VAL A 262 -14.85 11.50 -10.90
C VAL A 262 -16.04 11.36 -11.86
N THR A 263 -17.21 11.82 -11.44
CA THR A 263 -18.43 11.80 -12.25
C THR A 263 -18.42 12.90 -13.31
N VAL A 264 -18.94 12.60 -14.50
CA VAL A 264 -19.02 13.57 -15.62
C VAL A 264 -19.92 14.78 -15.30
N GLU A 265 -20.74 14.72 -14.26
CA GLU A 265 -21.56 15.84 -13.77
C GLU A 265 -20.74 16.95 -13.10
N THR A 266 -19.58 16.59 -12.55
CA THR A 266 -18.68 17.54 -11.88
C THR A 266 -17.93 18.38 -12.90
N LEU A 267 -17.72 17.83 -14.10
CA LEU A 267 -17.23 18.57 -15.25
C LEU A 267 -18.35 19.56 -15.63
N GLN A 268 -18.08 20.87 -15.58
CA GLN A 268 -19.06 21.92 -15.86
C GLN A 268 -19.37 22.05 -17.36
N LEU A 269 -19.78 20.93 -17.98
CA LEU A 269 -20.08 20.79 -19.40
C LEU A 269 -21.42 21.43 -19.75
N SER A 270 -21.57 21.83 -21.01
CA SER A 270 -22.88 22.24 -21.51
C SER A 270 -23.93 21.14 -21.34
N SER A 271 -25.18 21.58 -21.14
CA SER A 271 -26.34 20.69 -20.99
C SER A 271 -26.54 19.75 -22.19
N ARG A 272 -25.99 20.09 -23.36
CA ARG A 272 -26.00 19.22 -24.54
C ARG A 272 -24.97 18.10 -24.41
N THR A 273 -23.71 18.43 -24.11
CA THR A 273 -22.59 17.48 -24.01
C THR A 273 -22.82 16.47 -22.87
N LEU A 274 -23.27 16.94 -21.71
CA LEU A 274 -23.59 16.09 -20.55
C LEU A 274 -24.71 15.09 -20.84
N ASN A 275 -25.79 15.53 -21.50
CA ASN A 275 -26.91 14.66 -21.86
C ASN A 275 -26.57 13.65 -22.96
N CYS A 276 -25.59 13.95 -23.82
CA CYS A 276 -25.08 12.99 -24.80
C CYS A 276 -24.27 11.88 -24.13
N LEU A 277 -23.39 12.21 -23.18
CA LEU A 277 -22.58 11.24 -22.43
C LEU A 277 -23.45 10.31 -21.57
N LYS A 278 -24.40 10.86 -20.80
CA LYS A 278 -25.33 10.06 -20.00
C LYS A 278 -26.19 9.10 -20.84
N ARG A 279 -26.61 9.51 -22.03
CA ARG A 279 -27.37 8.63 -22.94
C ARG A 279 -26.53 7.51 -23.54
N ALA A 280 -25.22 7.71 -23.63
CA ALA A 280 -24.26 6.69 -24.04
C ALA A 280 -23.87 5.76 -22.86
N GLY A 281 -24.40 5.99 -21.66
CA GLY A 281 -24.07 5.23 -20.46
C GLY A 281 -22.67 5.53 -19.91
N ILE A 282 -22.14 6.71 -20.22
CA ILE A 282 -20.82 7.16 -19.77
C ILE A 282 -21.04 8.14 -18.60
N ASP A 283 -20.82 7.66 -17.39
CA ASP A 283 -21.10 8.41 -16.16
C ASP A 283 -19.81 8.84 -15.44
N LYS A 284 -18.68 8.19 -15.73
CA LYS A 284 -17.38 8.46 -15.11
C LYS A 284 -16.36 9.03 -16.10
N VAL A 285 -15.43 9.83 -15.60
CA VAL A 285 -14.29 10.37 -16.36
C VAL A 285 -13.39 9.27 -16.90
N GLY A 286 -13.18 8.19 -16.14
CA GLY A 286 -12.41 7.02 -16.59
C GLY A 286 -12.96 6.39 -17.86
N GLU A 287 -14.28 6.22 -17.94
CA GLU A 287 -14.98 5.64 -19.10
C GLU A 287 -14.90 6.53 -20.35
N VAL A 288 -14.81 7.86 -20.17
CA VAL A 288 -14.58 8.81 -21.27
C VAL A 288 -13.17 8.62 -21.86
N LEU A 289 -12.17 8.45 -20.99
CA LEU A 289 -10.75 8.36 -21.38
C LEU A 289 -10.38 7.01 -21.99
N GLU A 290 -11.18 5.97 -21.77
CA GLU A 290 -11.04 4.66 -22.41
C GLU A 290 -11.58 4.63 -23.86
N LYS A 291 -12.38 5.63 -24.25
CA LYS A 291 -12.97 5.71 -25.58
C LYS A 291 -12.12 6.51 -26.56
N SER A 292 -12.03 6.01 -27.78
CA SER A 292 -11.37 6.74 -28.87
C SER A 292 -12.19 7.94 -29.34
N LYS A 293 -11.52 8.91 -29.98
CA LYS A 293 -12.17 10.10 -30.58
C LYS A 293 -13.29 9.72 -31.55
N GLU A 294 -13.09 8.67 -32.34
CA GLU A 294 -14.06 8.18 -33.32
C GLU A 294 -15.33 7.62 -32.63
N GLU A 295 -15.16 6.88 -31.53
CA GLU A 295 -16.26 6.35 -30.74
C GLU A 295 -17.07 7.45 -30.04
N LEU A 296 -16.40 8.49 -29.53
CA LEU A 296 -17.07 9.62 -28.89
C LEU A 296 -17.87 10.45 -29.90
N ILE A 297 -17.33 10.67 -31.10
CA ILE A 297 -18.03 11.40 -32.17
C ILE A 297 -19.19 10.57 -32.75
N ALA A 298 -19.11 9.24 -32.72
CA ALA A 298 -20.21 8.36 -33.14
C ALA A 298 -21.43 8.44 -32.22
N ILE A 299 -21.32 9.00 -31.01
CA ILE A 299 -22.44 9.21 -30.09
C ILE A 299 -23.45 10.17 -30.73
N ARG A 300 -24.72 9.77 -30.72
CA ARG A 300 -25.81 10.54 -31.35
C ARG A 300 -25.88 11.97 -30.79
N ASN A 301 -25.73 12.95 -31.67
CA ASN A 301 -25.71 14.40 -31.39
C ASN A 301 -24.47 14.91 -30.64
N PHE A 302 -23.45 14.07 -30.45
CA PHE A 302 -22.12 14.46 -30.03
C PHE A 302 -21.34 14.91 -31.28
N GLY A 303 -20.68 16.06 -31.21
CA GLY A 303 -19.98 16.64 -32.36
C GLY A 303 -18.68 17.30 -31.95
N GLU A 304 -17.91 17.80 -32.92
CA GLU A 304 -16.56 18.36 -32.70
C GLU A 304 -16.53 19.46 -31.63
N LYS A 305 -17.58 20.30 -31.56
CA LYS A 305 -17.68 21.35 -30.52
C LYS A 305 -17.87 20.78 -29.11
N SER A 306 -18.62 19.69 -28.97
CA SER A 306 -18.81 18.99 -27.69
C SER A 306 -17.57 18.21 -27.29
N TYR A 307 -16.83 17.69 -28.28
CA TYR A 307 -15.55 17.04 -28.06
C TYR A 307 -14.48 18.02 -27.55
N ALA A 308 -14.33 19.17 -28.21
CA ALA A 308 -13.41 20.23 -27.77
C ALA A 308 -13.75 20.73 -26.36
N GLU A 309 -15.03 21.00 -26.09
CA GLU A 309 -15.50 21.43 -24.77
C GLU A 309 -15.17 20.42 -23.66
N LEU A 310 -15.34 19.12 -23.94
CA LEU A 310 -15.04 18.05 -22.98
C LEU A 310 -13.55 17.99 -22.64
N PHE A 311 -12.67 18.03 -23.64
CA PHE A 311 -11.23 17.97 -23.42
C PHE A 311 -10.69 19.26 -22.80
N ASP A 312 -11.20 20.45 -23.17
CA ASP A 312 -10.82 21.71 -22.54
C ASP A 312 -11.14 21.72 -21.04
N GLN A 313 -12.30 21.20 -20.65
CA GLN A 313 -12.68 21.10 -19.23
C GLN A 313 -11.88 20.05 -18.47
N LEU A 314 -11.56 18.92 -19.10
CA LEU A 314 -10.69 17.91 -18.52
C LEU A 314 -9.26 18.45 -18.31
N ARG A 315 -8.76 19.34 -19.19
CA ARG A 315 -7.46 20.02 -19.01
C ARG A 315 -7.52 21.02 -17.87
N ALA A 316 -8.59 21.82 -17.82
CA ALA A 316 -8.77 22.83 -16.78
C ALA A 316 -8.83 22.24 -15.35
N MET A 317 -9.28 20.99 -15.21
CA MET A 317 -9.36 20.28 -13.93
C MET A 317 -8.16 19.35 -13.64
N ASP A 318 -7.10 19.39 -14.46
CA ASP A 318 -5.92 18.50 -14.34
C ASP A 318 -6.29 17.00 -14.38
N LEU A 319 -7.39 16.65 -15.07
CA LEU A 319 -7.89 15.28 -15.17
C LEU A 319 -7.39 14.56 -16.43
N LEU A 320 -6.73 15.28 -17.34
CA LEU A 320 -6.06 14.72 -18.51
C LEU A 320 -4.61 14.35 -18.19
N PRO A 321 -4.18 13.09 -18.39
CA PRO A 321 -2.76 12.76 -18.40
C PRO A 321 -2.07 13.38 -19.63
N GLU A 322 -0.83 13.86 -19.48
CA GLU A 322 -0.06 14.56 -20.51
C GLU A 322 0.09 13.79 -21.84
N ASN A 323 -0.09 12.45 -21.83
CA ASN A 323 0.02 11.57 -22.99
C ASN A 323 -1.26 11.45 -23.85
N LEU A 324 -2.35 12.13 -23.49
CA LEU A 324 -3.64 12.09 -24.23
C LEU A 324 -4.10 13.47 -24.72
N ASP A 325 -3.19 14.46 -24.74
CA ASP A 325 -3.52 15.78 -25.27
C ASP A 325 -3.59 15.72 -26.81
N PRO A 326 -4.76 15.98 -27.44
CA PRO A 326 -4.89 16.02 -28.89
C PRO A 326 -4.03 17.09 -29.57
N GLN A 327 -3.47 18.06 -28.83
CA GLN A 327 -2.53 19.05 -29.37
C GLN A 327 -1.08 18.54 -29.42
N ASN A 328 -0.67 17.63 -28.54
CA ASN A 328 0.67 17.02 -28.61
C ASN A 328 0.77 15.98 -29.74
N ILE A 329 -0.35 15.30 -30.07
CA ILE A 329 -0.37 14.30 -31.15
C ILE A 329 -0.22 14.98 -32.53
N GLU A 330 -0.75 16.19 -32.72
CA GLU A 330 -0.60 16.95 -33.98
C GLU A 330 0.83 17.52 -34.16
N GLU A 331 1.52 17.91 -33.08
CA GLU A 331 2.92 18.36 -33.15
C GLU A 331 3.91 17.22 -33.46
N ASP A 332 3.65 16.01 -32.96
CA ASP A 332 4.46 14.82 -33.24
C ASP A 332 4.26 14.31 -34.69
N GLU A 333 3.06 14.44 -35.26
CA GLU A 333 2.79 14.08 -36.66
C GLU A 333 3.43 15.07 -37.66
N GLU A 334 3.39 16.38 -37.40
CA GLU A 334 4.06 17.36 -38.28
C GLU A 334 5.59 17.24 -38.26
N GLN A 335 6.18 16.91 -37.10
CA GLN A 335 7.63 16.68 -36.98
C GLN A 335 8.06 15.36 -37.64
N ALA A 336 7.24 14.32 -37.58
CA ALA A 336 7.53 13.04 -38.24
C ALA A 336 7.47 13.14 -39.77
N VAL A 337 6.57 13.96 -40.33
CA VAL A 337 6.49 14.17 -41.79
C VAL A 337 7.67 15.01 -42.30
N ALA A 338 8.13 16.01 -41.53
CA ALA A 338 9.29 16.82 -41.88
C ALA A 338 10.62 16.03 -41.87
N ALA A 339 10.76 15.01 -41.01
CA ALA A 339 11.95 14.17 -40.91
C ALA A 339 12.07 13.10 -42.01
N VAL A 340 11.03 12.90 -42.83
CA VAL A 340 11.01 11.93 -43.95
C VAL A 340 11.30 12.62 -45.30
N GLU A 341 11.28 13.96 -45.36
CA GLU A 341 11.56 14.75 -46.57
C GLU A 341 12.98 15.38 -46.63
N GLU A 342 13.83 15.22 -45.60
CA GLU A 342 15.30 15.42 -45.67
C GLU A 342 16.04 14.09 -45.86
#